data_AF-A0A6A5NET3-F1
#
_entry.id   AF-A0A6A5NET3-F1
#
_cell.length_a   1.000
_cell.length_b   1.000
_cell.length_c   1.000
_cell.angle_alpha   90.00
_cell.angle_beta   90.00
_cell.angle_gamma   90.00
#
_symmetry.space_group_name_H-M   'P 1'
#
loop_
_entity.id
_entity.type
_entity.pdbx_description
1 polymer ?
#
loop_
_entity_poly.entity_id
_entity_poly.type
_entity_poly.pdbx_seq_one_letter_code
_entity_poly.pdbx_strand_id
1 'polypeptide(L)'
;MATHLNLKPRHSLNLFLIFFTFLYFTSLTMSDSAATSHNSITSPTSSAPTINIVYTEKPKGEDPELYYIRILSTVLGSEEAAKESLLYSYKNAASGFSAKLTPQQVIEISNQPGVLKVVPSRTLQLHSGGSRPHSVQ
;
A
#
# COMPACT_ATOMS: atom_id res chain seq x y z
N MET A 1 19.69 -53.52 -23.72
CA MET A 1 19.08 -52.82 -24.87
C MET A 1 18.18 -51.70 -24.33
N ALA A 2 18.26 -50.51 -24.94
CA ALA A 2 17.41 -49.31 -24.79
C ALA A 2 17.36 -48.61 -23.41
N THR A 3 18.27 -47.67 -23.10
CA THR A 3 18.24 -46.20 -23.38
C THR A 3 17.25 -45.39 -22.54
N HIS A 4 17.83 -44.72 -21.55
CA HIS A 4 17.35 -43.66 -20.67
C HIS A 4 16.89 -42.42 -21.46
N LEU A 5 15.61 -42.02 -21.35
CA LEU A 5 15.09 -40.76 -21.92
C LEU A 5 14.97 -39.69 -20.84
N ASN A 6 16.07 -38.95 -20.69
CA ASN A 6 16.16 -37.70 -19.95
C ASN A 6 15.53 -36.57 -20.80
N LEU A 7 14.29 -36.18 -20.47
CA LEU A 7 13.62 -35.07 -21.15
C LEU A 7 14.12 -33.72 -20.60
N LYS A 8 15.01 -33.10 -21.37
CA LYS A 8 15.49 -31.72 -21.22
C LYS A 8 14.32 -30.73 -21.30
N PRO A 9 14.06 -29.88 -20.29
CA PRO A 9 13.09 -28.80 -20.42
C PRO A 9 13.68 -27.68 -21.29
N ARG A 10 13.39 -27.68 -22.60
CA ARG A 10 13.81 -26.63 -23.56
C ARG A 10 12.82 -25.45 -23.64
N HIS A 11 12.05 -25.16 -22.59
CA HIS A 11 11.04 -24.10 -22.63
C HIS A 11 11.10 -23.05 -21.50
N SER A 12 12.01 -23.15 -20.52
CA SER A 12 12.15 -22.12 -19.47
C SER A 12 13.08 -20.95 -19.84
N LEU A 13 13.89 -21.10 -20.90
CA LEU A 13 14.87 -20.07 -21.28
C LEU A 13 14.23 -18.88 -22.04
N ASN A 14 13.18 -19.14 -22.83
CA ASN A 14 12.43 -18.08 -23.54
C ASN A 14 11.53 -17.26 -22.62
N LEU A 15 11.09 -17.81 -21.48
CA LEU A 15 10.27 -17.08 -20.51
C LEU A 15 11.11 -16.10 -19.68
N PHE A 16 12.35 -16.48 -19.34
CA PHE A 16 13.26 -15.64 -18.55
C PHE A 16 13.78 -14.42 -19.33
N LEU A 17 13.97 -14.56 -20.65
CA LEU A 17 14.40 -13.45 -21.52
C LEU A 17 13.36 -12.33 -21.63
N ILE A 18 12.06 -12.65 -21.59
CA ILE A 18 10.96 -11.66 -21.67
C ILE A 18 10.90 -10.78 -20.41
N PHE A 19 11.21 -11.35 -19.23
CA PHE A 19 11.30 -10.58 -17.98
C PHE A 19 12.44 -9.55 -18.02
N PHE A 20 13.58 -9.91 -18.62
CA PHE A 20 14.74 -9.03 -18.70
C PHE A 20 14.55 -7.85 -19.68
N THR A 21 13.84 -8.06 -20.79
CA THR A 21 13.53 -6.98 -21.74
C THR A 21 12.50 -5.98 -21.20
N PHE A 22 11.57 -6.44 -20.35
CA PHE A 22 10.53 -5.57 -19.80
C PHE A 22 11.10 -4.55 -18.79
N LEU A 23 12.18 -4.91 -18.08
CA LEU A 23 12.87 -3.99 -17.16
C LEU A 23 13.68 -2.91 -17.89
N TYR A 24 14.12 -3.17 -19.13
CA TYR A 24 14.87 -2.21 -19.93
C TYR A 24 13.96 -1.21 -20.65
N PHE A 25 12.71 -1.57 -20.93
CA PHE A 25 11.80 -0.74 -21.73
C PHE A 25 11.23 0.48 -20.99
N THR A 26 11.24 0.49 -19.66
CA THR A 26 10.68 1.60 -18.86
C THR A 26 11.61 2.80 -18.72
N SER A 27 12.84 2.73 -19.23
CA SER A 27 13.85 3.79 -19.04
C SER A 27 13.85 4.87 -20.13
N LEU A 28 12.92 4.88 -21.07
CA LEU A 28 12.78 5.97 -22.06
C LEU A 28 11.44 6.70 -21.92
N THR A 29 11.36 7.63 -20.97
CA THR A 29 10.57 8.85 -21.16
C THR A 29 11.38 10.05 -20.63
N MET A 30 11.84 10.94 -21.53
CA MET A 30 12.39 12.23 -21.14
C MET A 30 11.27 13.29 -21.17
N SER A 31 11.11 13.95 -20.02
CA SER A 31 10.81 15.37 -19.82
C SER A 31 10.00 16.12 -20.90
N ASP A 32 8.75 16.44 -20.58
CA ASP A 32 8.20 17.77 -20.85
C ASP A 32 7.44 18.26 -19.60
N SER A 33 7.72 19.49 -19.20
CA SER A 33 7.16 20.16 -18.02
C SER A 33 5.98 21.02 -18.47
N ALA A 34 4.76 20.64 -18.10
CA ALA A 34 3.64 21.59 -17.97
C ALA A 34 2.49 20.99 -17.15
N ALA A 35 1.95 21.81 -16.25
CA ALA A 35 0.84 21.57 -15.34
C ALA A 35 1.13 20.61 -14.17
N THR A 36 1.97 21.09 -13.26
CA THR A 36 1.89 20.79 -11.84
C THR A 36 0.47 21.01 -11.33
N SER A 37 -0.31 19.93 -11.22
CA SER A 37 -1.35 19.84 -10.20
C SER A 37 -0.68 19.32 -8.93
N HIS A 38 -0.07 20.24 -8.18
CA HIS A 38 0.36 19.96 -6.82
C HIS A 38 -0.86 19.86 -5.91
N ASN A 39 -1.27 18.65 -5.60
CA ASN A 39 -1.97 18.29 -4.37
C ASN A 39 -1.59 16.83 -4.10
N SER A 40 -0.65 16.45 -3.22
CA SER A 40 -0.05 17.11 -2.07
C SER A 40 1.35 16.51 -1.87
N ILE A 41 2.40 17.28 -2.17
CA ILE A 41 3.72 17.07 -1.56
C ILE A 41 3.81 18.13 -0.48
N THR A 42 3.81 17.66 0.76
CA THR A 42 4.33 18.35 1.94
C THR A 42 3.98 19.83 2.03
N SER A 43 2.82 20.14 2.61
CA SER A 43 2.76 21.28 3.52
C SER A 43 3.39 20.81 4.83
N PRO A 44 4.59 21.27 5.24
CA PRO A 44 5.13 20.95 6.57
C PRO A 44 4.39 21.67 7.71
N THR A 45 3.17 22.20 7.47
CA THR A 45 2.49 23.12 8.39
C THR A 45 0.97 22.92 8.47
N SER A 46 0.46 21.73 8.16
CA SER A 46 -0.91 21.38 8.57
C SER A 46 -0.83 20.43 9.76
N SER A 47 -1.16 20.92 10.95
CA SER A 47 -1.28 20.11 12.17
C SER A 47 -2.51 19.20 12.13
N ALA A 48 -3.31 19.26 11.06
CA ALA A 48 -4.52 18.47 10.95
C ALA A 48 -4.22 16.98 10.73
N PRO A 49 -4.94 16.08 11.42
CA PRO A 49 -4.76 14.65 11.24
C PRO A 49 -5.32 14.16 9.90
N THR A 50 -4.57 13.30 9.23
CA THR A 50 -4.90 12.70 7.92
C THR A 50 -4.96 11.18 8.01
N ILE A 51 -5.67 10.53 7.08
CA ILE A 51 -5.75 9.07 7.04
C ILE A 51 -4.48 8.52 6.41
N ASN A 52 -3.78 7.67 7.14
CA ASN A 52 -2.55 7.02 6.72
C ASN A 52 -2.72 5.50 6.78
N ILE A 53 -2.08 4.79 5.85
CA ILE A 53 -1.98 3.34 5.78
C ILE A 53 -0.62 2.95 6.36
N VAL A 54 -0.66 2.19 7.46
CA VAL A 54 0.51 1.66 8.16
C VAL A 54 0.65 0.20 7.77
N TYR A 55 1.74 -0.14 7.08
CA TYR A 55 2.14 -1.51 6.78
C TYR A 55 2.96 -2.05 7.94
N THR A 56 2.62 -3.25 8.38
CA THR A 56 3.30 -3.90 9.50
C THR A 56 3.72 -5.32 9.15
N GLU A 57 4.62 -5.88 9.95
CA GLU A 57 4.87 -7.31 9.96
C GLU A 57 3.59 -8.07 10.36
N LYS A 58 3.45 -9.31 9.87
CA LYS A 58 2.29 -10.13 10.19
C LYS A 58 2.37 -10.62 11.64
N PRO A 59 1.39 -10.29 12.51
CA PRO A 59 1.38 -10.80 13.88
C PRO A 59 1.24 -12.33 13.88
N LYS A 60 2.04 -13.00 14.72
CA LYS A 60 2.07 -14.47 14.83
C LYS A 60 1.26 -14.93 16.03
N GLY A 61 0.10 -15.53 15.79
CA GLY A 61 -0.70 -16.17 16.84
C GLY A 61 -1.43 -15.21 17.81
N GLU A 62 -1.43 -13.91 17.52
CA GLU A 62 -2.23 -12.89 18.21
C GLU A 62 -3.30 -12.34 17.26
N ASP A 63 -4.40 -11.85 17.80
CA ASP A 63 -5.40 -11.11 17.02
C ASP A 63 -4.76 -9.84 16.41
N PRO A 64 -4.83 -9.65 15.08
CA PRO A 64 -4.18 -8.53 14.42
C PRO A 64 -4.65 -7.17 14.94
N GLU A 65 -5.92 -7.06 15.33
CA GLU A 65 -6.50 -5.81 15.79
C GLU A 65 -5.92 -5.38 17.14
N LEU A 66 -5.79 -6.32 18.10
CA LEU A 66 -5.11 -6.07 19.37
C LEU A 66 -3.64 -5.64 19.18
N TYR A 67 -2.92 -6.30 18.27
CA TYR A 67 -1.55 -5.94 17.94
C TYR A 67 -1.45 -4.50 17.38
N TYR A 68 -2.36 -4.11 16.49
CA TYR A 68 -2.38 -2.76 15.91
C TYR A 68 -2.77 -1.68 16.93
N ILE A 69 -3.76 -1.96 17.80
CA ILE A 69 -4.14 -1.05 18.90
C ILE A 69 -2.95 -0.81 19.83
N ARG A 70 -2.16 -1.85 20.13
CA ARG A 70 -0.95 -1.72 20.94
C ARG A 70 0.10 -0.82 20.29
N ILE A 71 0.34 -0.96 18.99
CA ILE A 71 1.25 -0.06 18.26
C ILE A 71 0.72 1.38 18.33
N LEU A 72 -0.56 1.60 18.06
CA LEU A 72 -1.17 2.93 18.09
C LEU A 72 -1.14 3.57 19.48
N SER A 73 -1.38 2.80 20.54
CA SER A 73 -1.41 3.33 21.91
C SER A 73 -0.04 3.81 22.39
N THR A 74 1.07 3.25 21.87
CA THR A 74 2.42 3.76 22.17
C THR A 74 2.65 5.18 21.67
N VAL A 75 1.98 5.58 20.58
CA VAL A 75 2.10 6.90 19.95
C VAL A 75 1.02 7.85 20.46
N LEU A 76 -0.20 7.34 20.69
CA LEU A 76 -1.36 8.15 21.09
C LEU A 76 -1.51 8.31 22.61
N GLY A 77 -0.79 7.50 23.38
CA GLY A 77 -0.76 7.56 24.85
C GLY A 77 -1.90 6.85 25.55
N SER A 78 -2.92 6.35 24.83
CA SER A 78 -4.01 5.54 25.40
C SER A 78 -4.59 4.53 24.41
N GLU A 79 -5.21 3.47 24.96
CA GLU A 79 -5.87 2.44 24.16
C GLU A 79 -7.17 2.98 23.54
N GLU A 80 -7.87 3.86 24.25
CA GLU A 80 -9.10 4.48 23.80
C GLU A 80 -8.83 5.37 22.58
N ALA A 81 -7.80 6.23 22.64
CA ALA A 81 -7.40 7.06 21.51
C ALA A 81 -6.93 6.21 20.32
N ALA A 82 -6.26 5.08 20.59
CA ALA A 82 -5.88 4.12 19.56
C ALA A 82 -7.09 3.55 18.83
N LYS A 83 -8.12 3.10 19.56
CA LYS A 83 -9.36 2.58 18.99
C LYS A 83 -10.11 3.65 18.19
N GLU A 84 -10.16 4.89 18.67
CA GLU A 84 -10.80 6.00 17.94
C GLU A 84 -10.06 6.39 16.66
N SER A 85 -8.72 6.27 16.66
CA SER A 85 -7.89 6.59 15.50
C SER A 85 -7.88 5.49 14.44
N LEU A 86 -8.11 4.24 14.83
CA LEU A 86 -8.06 3.06 13.96
C LEU A 86 -9.31 3.00 13.07
N LEU A 87 -9.11 3.23 11.76
CA LEU A 87 -10.20 3.24 10.79
C LEU A 87 -10.45 1.86 10.17
N TYR A 88 -9.38 1.12 9.88
CA TYR A 88 -9.49 -0.20 9.27
C TYR A 88 -8.31 -1.09 9.59
N SER A 89 -8.57 -2.38 9.82
CA SER A 89 -7.55 -3.41 10.02
C SER A 89 -7.52 -4.33 8.79
N TYR A 90 -6.39 -4.40 8.09
CA TYR A 90 -6.21 -5.28 6.94
C TYR A 90 -5.90 -6.71 7.43
N LYS A 91 -6.78 -7.66 7.07
CA LYS A 91 -6.70 -9.07 7.52
C LYS A 91 -6.17 -10.03 6.45
N ASN A 92 -6.36 -9.71 5.16
CA ASN A 92 -6.17 -10.66 4.06
C ASN A 92 -5.06 -10.24 3.08
N ALA A 93 -5.25 -9.12 2.37
CA ALA A 93 -4.40 -8.72 1.25
C ALA A 93 -3.09 -8.02 1.67
N ALA A 94 -3.04 -7.52 2.91
CA ALA A 94 -1.88 -6.86 3.48
C ALA A 94 -1.90 -7.04 5.00
N SER A 95 -0.73 -6.97 5.62
CA SER A 95 -0.58 -6.80 7.07
C SER A 95 -0.40 -5.32 7.37
N GLY A 96 -1.27 -4.78 8.22
CA GLY A 96 -1.32 -3.37 8.51
C GLY A 96 -2.72 -2.86 8.84
N PHE A 97 -2.81 -1.55 9.02
CA PHE A 97 -4.05 -0.85 9.33
C PHE A 97 -4.08 0.54 8.70
N SER A 98 -5.25 1.16 8.62
CA SER A 98 -5.39 2.58 8.35
C SER A 98 -5.82 3.31 9.61
N ALA A 99 -5.19 4.45 9.88
CA ALA A 99 -5.47 5.26 11.05
C ALA A 99 -5.40 6.75 10.72
N LYS A 100 -6.14 7.54 11.50
CA LYS A 100 -6.13 9.00 11.42
C LYS A 100 -5.01 9.54 12.33
N LEU A 101 -3.95 10.07 11.73
CA LEU A 101 -2.72 10.47 12.42
C LEU A 101 -2.30 11.89 12.04
N THR A 102 -1.78 12.64 13.01
CA THR A 102 -1.09 13.91 12.75
C THR A 102 0.27 13.66 12.10
N PRO A 103 0.89 14.66 11.43
CA PRO A 103 2.21 14.49 10.85
C PRO A 103 3.28 14.05 11.87
N GLN A 104 3.19 14.53 13.11
CA GLN A 104 4.10 14.13 14.19
C GLN A 104 3.91 12.65 14.55
N GLN A 105 2.65 12.21 14.70
CA GLN A 105 2.33 10.81 15.00
C GLN A 105 2.75 9.87 13.87
N VAL A 106 2.71 10.31 12.60
CA VAL A 106 3.22 9.52 11.47
C VAL A 106 4.73 9.25 11.60
N ILE A 107 5.49 10.25 12.04
CA ILE A 107 6.94 10.09 12.27
C ILE A 107 7.16 9.11 13.43
N GLU A 108 6.45 9.27 14.54
CA GLU A 108 6.57 8.39 15.70
C GLU A 108 6.18 6.95 15.37
N ILE A 109 5.07 6.74 14.65
CA ILE A 109 4.61 5.40 14.28
C ILE A 109 5.58 4.72 13.30
N SER A 110 6.24 5.49 12.42
CA SER A 110 7.24 4.94 11.50
C SER A 110 8.48 4.37 12.20
N ASN A 111 8.72 4.78 13.45
CA ASN A 111 9.82 4.29 14.28
C ASN A 111 9.43 3.11 15.18
N GLN A 112 8.15 2.70 15.19
CA GLN A 112 7.69 1.60 16.05
C GLN A 112 8.17 0.24 15.52
N PRO A 113 8.54 -0.70 16.41
CA PRO A 113 8.96 -2.03 16.00
C PRO A 113 7.82 -2.76 15.28
N GLY A 114 8.15 -3.43 14.18
CA GLY A 114 7.19 -4.15 13.35
C GLY A 114 6.43 -3.26 12.35
N VAL A 115 6.65 -1.93 12.35
CA VAL A 115 6.15 -1.05 11.29
C VAL A 115 7.15 -1.04 10.12
N LEU A 116 6.67 -1.39 8.93
CA LEU A 116 7.49 -1.49 7.72
C LEU A 116 7.44 -0.20 6.89
N LYS A 117 6.26 0.43 6.82
CA LYS A 117 6.06 1.62 5.99
C LYS A 117 4.78 2.35 6.40
N VAL A 118 4.79 3.68 6.31
CA VAL A 118 3.59 4.50 6.45
C VAL A 118 3.38 5.29 5.15
N VAL A 119 2.18 5.26 4.60
CA VAL A 119 1.83 6.01 3.39
C VAL A 119 0.51 6.76 3.57
N PRO A 120 0.35 7.96 2.99
CA PRO A 120 -0.94 8.65 3.02
C PRO A 120 -1.99 7.86 2.23
N SER A 121 -3.18 7.74 2.79
CA SER A 121 -4.32 7.12 2.11
C SER A 121 -4.79 8.01 0.96
N ARG A 122 -5.11 7.40 -0.18
CA ARG A 122 -5.62 8.09 -1.38
C ARG A 122 -7.03 7.61 -1.69
N THR A 123 -7.98 8.54 -1.73
CA THR A 123 -9.33 8.26 -2.24
C THR A 123 -9.30 8.27 -3.76
N LEU A 124 -9.59 7.12 -4.37
CA LEU A 124 -9.74 7.03 -5.82
C LEU A 124 -11.21 7.25 -6.19
N GLN A 125 -11.47 8.16 -7.13
CA GLN A 125 -12.80 8.28 -7.73
C GLN A 125 -12.96 7.18 -8.78
N LEU A 126 -13.84 6.22 -8.50
CA LEU A 126 -14.22 5.20 -9.47
C LEU A 126 -15.13 5.87 -10.50
N HIS A 127 -14.66 5.98 -11.75
CA HIS A 127 -15.49 6.44 -12.86
C HIS A 127 -16.58 5.40 -13.10
N SER A 128 -17.80 5.70 -12.66
CA SER A 128 -18.96 4.91 -13.06
C SER A 128 -19.26 5.25 -14.52
N GLY A 129 -18.82 4.40 -15.44
CA GLY A 129 -19.12 4.54 -16.87
C GLY A 129 -20.63 4.60 -17.07
N GLY A 130 -21.11 5.73 -17.58
CA GLY A 130 -22.53 6.08 -17.60
C GLY A 130 -23.41 5.02 -18.25
N SER A 131 -24.29 4.42 -17.45
CA SER A 131 -25.52 3.82 -17.93
C SER A 131 -26.42 4.94 -18.46
N ARG A 132 -26.29 5.25 -19.75
CA ARG A 132 -27.30 6.02 -20.50
C ARG A 132 -28.59 5.18 -20.51
N PRO A 133 -29.70 5.64 -19.90
CA PRO A 133 -30.98 4.97 -20.11
C PRO A 133 -31.40 5.17 -21.56
N HIS A 134 -31.59 4.08 -22.30
CA HIS A 134 -32.31 4.11 -23.56
C HIS A 134 -33.75 4.54 -23.28
N SER A 135 -34.12 5.76 -23.68
CA SER A 135 -35.52 6.14 -23.83
C SER A 135 -36.11 5.32 -24.97
N VAL A 136 -37.03 4.42 -24.62
CA VAL A 136 -37.93 3.77 -25.57
C VAL A 136 -38.97 4.82 -25.98
N GLN A 137 -39.07 5.04 -27.29
CA GLN A 137 -40.11 5.86 -27.93
C GLN A 137 -41.34 5.01 -28.20
#